data_AF-A0A0N7M417-F1
#
_entry.id   AF-A0A0N7M417-F1
#
_cell.length_a   1.000
_cell.length_b   1.000
_cell.length_c   1.000
_cell.angle_alpha   90.00
_cell.angle_beta   90.00
_cell.angle_gamma   90.00
#
_symmetry.space_group_name_H-M   'P 1'
#
loop_
_entity.id
_entity.type
_entity.pdbx_description
1 polymer ?
#
loop_
_entity_poly.entity_id
_entity_poly.type
_entity_poly.pdbx_seq_one_letter_code
_entity_poly.pdbx_strand_id
1 'polypeptide(L)'
;MRCAMNTYFSINMPAWKFVRNTLVVSCAGLFPLLLLYIALTPGFGALLLESGPAFSRFLRQVVTNGLPVVFAVNYVSFFLFAVSTAKKREAAVPARILLIDLPARVVIFVLLHGIIYFISADWFGSFGGDHWQALQVVGPTLVRSAFFENISGVYLYATLVSALPLYATVIDSSLERCSGRWEWLRGLVCKLPGKLGPILLALVFFAIFTLALTGAAAVIMKLQSVWI
;
A
#
# COMPACT_ATOMS: atom_id res chain seq x y z
N MET A 1 18.16 1.77 -21.49
CA MET A 1 17.09 2.70 -21.06
C MET A 1 17.07 2.74 -19.53
N ARG A 2 17.20 3.90 -18.86
CA ARG A 2 17.09 3.93 -17.39
C ARG A 2 15.63 3.72 -17.01
N CYS A 3 15.36 2.73 -16.15
CA CYS A 3 14.02 2.49 -15.63
C CYS A 3 13.54 3.77 -14.90
N ALA A 4 12.31 4.22 -15.15
CA ALA A 4 11.80 5.50 -14.65
C ALA A 4 11.91 5.61 -13.11
N MET A 5 11.69 4.50 -12.39
CA MET A 5 11.86 4.45 -10.94
C MET A 5 13.30 4.65 -10.45
N ASN A 6 14.33 4.24 -11.20
CA ASN A 6 15.73 4.46 -10.79
C ASN A 6 16.10 5.95 -10.78
N THR A 7 15.36 6.79 -11.52
CA THR A 7 15.50 8.25 -11.48
C THR A 7 14.92 8.85 -10.19
N TYR A 8 13.87 8.24 -9.64
CA TYR A 8 13.16 8.74 -8.46
C TYR A 8 13.58 8.06 -7.16
N PHE A 9 14.12 6.84 -7.22
CA PHE A 9 14.50 6.04 -6.07
C PHE A 9 15.83 5.33 -6.35
N SER A 10 16.90 5.82 -5.73
CA SER A 10 18.26 5.26 -5.84
C SER A 10 18.98 5.44 -4.52
N ILE A 11 19.83 4.48 -4.13
CA ILE A 11 20.65 4.60 -2.92
C ILE A 11 21.74 5.69 -3.05
N ASN A 12 22.06 6.10 -4.27
CA ASN A 12 23.07 7.14 -4.54
C ASN A 12 22.47 8.55 -4.51
N MET A 13 21.16 8.69 -4.30
CA MET A 13 20.51 9.99 -4.24
C MET A 13 20.56 10.59 -2.82
N PRO A 14 20.55 11.93 -2.68
CA PRO A 14 20.43 12.57 -1.37
C PRO A 14 19.19 12.10 -0.61
N ALA A 15 19.35 11.79 0.69
CA ALA A 15 18.28 11.24 1.52
C ALA A 15 16.99 12.07 1.51
N TRP A 16 17.10 13.40 1.55
CA TRP A 16 15.93 14.29 1.51
C TRP A 16 15.13 14.17 0.22
N LYS A 17 15.78 13.89 -0.93
CA LYS A 17 15.09 13.69 -2.21
C LYS A 17 14.32 12.38 -2.18
N PHE A 18 14.90 11.34 -1.59
CA PHE A 18 14.25 10.04 -1.42
C PHE A 18 12.99 10.19 -0.55
N VAL A 19 13.13 10.83 0.62
CA VAL A 19 12.02 11.13 1.54
C VAL A 19 10.92 11.92 0.83
N ARG A 20 11.28 13.01 0.13
CA ARG A 20 10.31 13.83 -0.60
C ARG A 20 9.57 13.03 -1.66
N ASN A 21 10.26 12.22 -2.46
CA ASN A 21 9.64 11.42 -3.52
C ASN A 21 8.69 10.37 -2.93
N THR A 22 9.09 9.70 -1.85
CA THR A 22 8.21 8.78 -1.11
C THR A 22 6.98 9.49 -0.57
N LEU A 23 7.14 10.69 -0.01
CA LEU A 23 6.02 11.49 0.51
C LEU A 23 5.04 11.87 -0.61
N VAL A 24 5.54 12.35 -1.75
CA VAL A 24 4.72 12.69 -2.91
C VAL A 24 3.94 11.47 -3.41
N VAL A 25 4.58 10.31 -3.55
CA VAL A 25 3.89 9.07 -3.97
C VAL A 25 2.86 8.64 -2.94
N SER A 26 3.17 8.77 -1.65
CA SER A 26 2.24 8.43 -0.56
C SER A 26 1.00 9.33 -0.58
N CYS A 27 1.18 10.64 -0.76
CA CYS A 27 0.06 11.58 -0.90
C CYS A 27 -0.75 11.31 -2.18
N ALA A 28 -0.10 11.02 -3.30
CA ALA A 28 -0.75 10.71 -4.56
C ALA A 28 -1.56 9.41 -4.51
N GLY A 29 -1.11 8.41 -3.74
CA GLY A 29 -1.88 7.18 -3.49
C GLY A 29 -3.00 7.36 -2.47
N LEU A 30 -2.78 8.19 -1.44
CA LEU A 30 -3.73 8.37 -0.34
C LEU A 30 -4.89 9.30 -0.70
N PHE A 31 -4.62 10.44 -1.32
CA PHE A 31 -5.63 11.48 -1.54
C PHE A 31 -6.82 11.01 -2.40
N PRO A 32 -6.64 10.34 -3.55
CA PRO A 32 -7.77 9.85 -4.35
C PRO A 32 -8.63 8.84 -3.59
N LEU A 33 -8.01 7.98 -2.77
CA LEU A 33 -8.73 6.98 -1.98
C LEU A 33 -9.47 7.60 -0.81
N LEU A 34 -8.96 8.68 -0.21
CA LEU A 34 -9.72 9.45 0.79
C LEU A 34 -10.98 10.06 0.18
N LEU A 35 -10.86 10.68 -1.00
CA LEU A 35 -12.02 11.22 -1.72
C LEU A 35 -13.04 10.12 -2.04
N LEU A 36 -12.56 8.97 -2.51
CA LEU A 36 -13.41 7.80 -2.76
C LEU A 36 -14.11 7.33 -1.49
N TYR A 37 -13.39 7.21 -0.37
CA TYR A 37 -13.97 6.81 0.91
C TYR A 37 -15.03 7.79 1.40
N ILE A 38 -14.79 9.09 1.28
CA ILE A 38 -15.78 10.13 1.62
C ILE A 38 -17.03 10.01 0.74
N ALA A 39 -16.84 9.79 -0.56
CA ALA A 39 -17.94 9.63 -1.51
C ALA A 39 -18.77 8.35 -1.27
N LEU A 40 -18.11 7.25 -0.88
CA LEU A 40 -18.75 5.96 -0.61
C LEU A 40 -19.39 5.87 0.77
N THR A 41 -19.05 6.77 1.71
CA THR A 41 -19.60 6.76 3.08
C THR A 41 -20.81 7.70 3.18
N PRO A 42 -22.05 7.18 3.28
CA PRO A 42 -23.25 8.00 3.26
C PRO A 42 -23.26 9.06 4.38
N GLY A 43 -23.59 10.30 4.02
CA GLY A 43 -23.67 11.42 4.97
C GLY A 43 -22.32 11.95 5.50
N PHE A 44 -21.21 11.26 5.24
CA PHE A 44 -19.90 11.67 5.78
C PHE A 44 -19.37 12.96 5.16
N GLY A 45 -19.53 13.12 3.84
CA GLY A 45 -19.17 14.37 3.16
C GLY A 45 -19.91 15.59 3.72
N ALA A 46 -21.22 15.47 3.94
CA ALA A 46 -22.03 16.53 4.56
C ALA A 46 -21.55 16.84 5.98
N LEU A 47 -21.32 15.82 6.80
CA LEU A 47 -20.77 15.96 8.16
C LEU A 47 -19.45 16.73 8.19
N LEU A 48 -18.55 16.46 7.23
CA LEU A 48 -17.27 17.16 7.13
C LEU A 48 -17.42 18.62 6.70
N LEU A 49 -18.38 18.94 5.84
CA LEU A 49 -18.64 20.31 5.36
C LEU A 49 -19.38 21.16 6.41
N GLU A 50 -20.31 20.56 7.14
CA GLU A 50 -21.18 21.24 8.10
C GLU A 50 -20.52 21.41 9.48
N SER A 51 -19.48 20.60 9.79
CA SER A 51 -18.81 20.61 11.09
C SER A 51 -17.30 20.80 10.96
N GLY A 52 -16.84 22.05 11.15
CA GLY A 52 -15.42 22.38 11.24
C GLY A 52 -14.63 21.51 12.24
N PRO A 53 -15.17 21.20 13.43
CA PRO A 53 -14.55 20.25 14.36
C PRO A 53 -14.44 18.82 13.82
N ALA A 54 -15.46 18.32 13.08
CA ALA A 54 -15.39 17.00 12.46
C ALA A 54 -14.30 16.95 11.38
N PHE A 55 -14.25 17.98 10.53
CA PHE A 55 -13.21 18.12 9.51
C PHE A 55 -11.80 18.18 10.12
N SER A 56 -11.61 18.98 11.17
CA SER A 56 -10.30 19.06 11.85
C SER A 56 -9.87 17.73 12.46
N ARG A 57 -10.78 16.98 13.09
CA ARG A 57 -10.47 15.65 13.64
C ARG A 57 -10.14 14.65 12.55
N PHE A 58 -10.89 14.66 11.45
CA PHE A 58 -10.63 13.81 10.28
C PHE A 58 -9.26 14.11 9.67
N LEU A 59 -8.96 15.39 9.41
CA LEU A 59 -7.68 15.80 8.85
C LEU A 59 -6.53 15.47 9.80
N ARG A 60 -6.70 15.68 11.12
CA ARG A 60 -5.72 15.27 12.12
C ARG A 60 -5.46 13.77 12.04
N GLN A 61 -6.50 12.94 12.05
CA GLN A 61 -6.37 11.49 11.92
C GLN A 61 -5.61 11.09 10.65
N VAL A 62 -5.91 11.72 9.51
CA VAL A 62 -5.19 11.48 8.25
C VAL A 62 -3.72 11.89 8.36
N VAL A 63 -3.41 13.07 8.90
CA VAL A 63 -2.05 13.63 8.94
C VAL A 63 -1.18 12.98 10.02
N THR A 64 -1.73 12.62 11.18
CA THR A 64 -0.97 12.10 12.32
C THR A 64 -0.96 10.58 12.41
N ASN A 65 -1.82 9.89 11.67
CA ASN A 65 -1.88 8.43 11.66
C ASN A 65 -1.75 7.89 10.22
N GLY A 66 -2.71 8.21 9.36
CA GLY A 66 -2.77 7.65 8.00
C GLY A 66 -1.53 7.90 7.15
N LEU A 67 -1.16 9.17 6.97
CA LEU A 67 -0.03 9.57 6.14
C LEU A 67 1.30 8.99 6.67
N PRO A 68 1.61 9.05 7.98
CA PRO A 68 2.79 8.38 8.55
C PRO A 68 2.85 6.88 8.24
N VAL A 69 1.74 6.15 8.38
CA VAL A 69 1.69 4.72 8.09
C VAL A 69 1.96 4.46 6.60
N VAL A 70 1.24 5.17 5.72
CA VAL A 70 1.40 5.00 4.26
C VAL A 70 2.83 5.35 3.84
N PHE A 71 3.38 6.43 4.37
CA PHE A 71 4.75 6.85 4.13
C PHE A 71 5.76 5.79 4.60
N ALA A 72 5.63 5.26 5.82
CA ALA A 72 6.56 4.27 6.35
C ALA A 72 6.57 2.99 5.52
N VAL A 73 5.40 2.46 5.16
CA VAL A 73 5.29 1.27 4.30
C VAL A 73 5.91 1.51 2.93
N ASN A 74 5.57 2.64 2.28
CA ASN A 74 6.14 3.01 0.99
C ASN A 74 7.65 3.22 1.05
N TYR A 75 8.15 3.87 2.12
CA TYR A 75 9.57 4.12 2.31
C TYR A 75 10.35 2.82 2.36
N VAL A 76 9.92 1.86 3.20
CA VAL A 76 10.59 0.57 3.35
C VAL A 76 10.61 -0.18 2.00
N SER A 77 9.47 -0.25 1.32
CA SER A 77 9.39 -0.93 0.02
C SER A 77 10.29 -0.28 -1.05
N PHE A 78 10.21 1.05 -1.23
CA PHE A 78 11.04 1.74 -2.22
C PHE A 78 12.53 1.69 -1.86
N PHE A 79 12.87 1.65 -0.57
CA PHE A 79 14.24 1.52 -0.14
C PHE A 79 14.79 0.12 -0.44
N LEU A 80 14.03 -0.93 -0.12
CA LEU A 80 14.40 -2.32 -0.45
C LEU A 80 14.52 -2.52 -1.96
N PHE A 81 13.65 -1.88 -2.75
CA PHE A 81 13.77 -1.83 -4.20
C PHE A 81 15.08 -1.17 -4.64
N ALA A 82 15.39 0.02 -4.14
CA ALA A 82 16.60 0.76 -4.47
C ALA A 82 17.89 0.01 -4.08
N VAL A 83 17.89 -0.69 -2.95
CA VAL A 83 19.01 -1.55 -2.52
C VAL A 83 19.16 -2.74 -3.46
N SER A 84 18.03 -3.35 -3.86
CA SER A 84 18.03 -4.52 -4.74
C SER A 84 18.46 -4.18 -6.17
N THR A 85 18.12 -3.00 -6.67
CA THR A 85 18.57 -2.50 -7.98
C THR A 85 20.06 -2.14 -7.96
N ALA A 86 20.57 -1.59 -6.85
CA ALA A 86 21.96 -1.17 -6.75
C ALA A 86 22.97 -2.33 -6.62
N LYS A 87 22.58 -3.43 -5.97
CA LYS A 87 23.47 -4.60 -5.78
C LYS A 87 23.75 -5.40 -7.04
N LYS A 88 22.98 -5.21 -8.12
CA LYS A 88 23.15 -5.98 -9.35
C LYS A 88 23.86 -5.16 -10.42
N ARG A 89 25.03 -5.64 -10.85
CA ARG A 89 25.78 -5.14 -12.02
C ARG A 89 24.97 -5.28 -13.32
N GLU A 90 24.03 -6.23 -13.35
CA GLU A 90 23.03 -6.35 -14.39
C GLU A 90 21.72 -5.71 -13.96
N ALA A 91 21.17 -4.83 -14.78
CA ALA A 91 19.97 -4.01 -14.54
C ALA A 91 18.64 -4.77 -14.24
N ALA A 92 18.67 -6.06 -13.88
CA ALA A 92 17.49 -6.89 -13.68
C ALA A 92 17.06 -7.01 -12.21
N VAL A 93 15.96 -6.34 -11.87
CA VAL A 93 15.28 -6.51 -10.59
C VAL A 93 14.67 -7.91 -10.53
N PRO A 94 14.94 -8.73 -9.50
CA PRO A 94 14.40 -10.09 -9.46
C PRO A 94 12.88 -10.08 -9.35
N ALA A 95 12.20 -10.87 -10.18
CA ALA A 95 10.72 -11.06 -10.13
C ALA A 95 10.22 -11.50 -8.75
N ARG A 96 11.09 -12.10 -7.93
CA ARG A 96 10.83 -12.41 -6.51
C ARG A 96 10.42 -11.18 -5.68
N ILE A 97 10.85 -9.97 -6.07
CA ILE A 97 10.44 -8.72 -5.40
C ILE A 97 8.94 -8.50 -5.57
N LEU A 98 8.36 -8.79 -6.75
CA LEU A 98 6.91 -8.68 -6.96
C LEU A 98 6.13 -9.61 -6.01
N LEU A 99 6.63 -10.83 -5.81
CA LEU A 99 5.98 -11.83 -4.96
C LEU A 99 6.04 -11.49 -3.47
N ILE A 100 7.10 -10.82 -3.01
CA ILE A 100 7.33 -10.54 -1.59
C ILE A 100 6.80 -9.16 -1.18
N ASP A 101 6.82 -8.17 -2.09
CA ASP A 101 6.52 -6.78 -1.73
C ASP A 101 5.09 -6.58 -1.21
N LEU A 102 4.08 -7.13 -1.90
CA LEU A 102 2.68 -7.01 -1.44
C LEU A 102 2.44 -7.68 -0.07
N PRO A 103 2.84 -8.95 0.17
CA PRO A 103 2.77 -9.54 1.50
C PRO A 103 3.53 -8.75 2.55
N ALA A 104 4.74 -8.27 2.25
CA ALA A 104 5.55 -7.49 3.18
C ALA A 104 4.86 -6.17 3.55
N ARG A 105 4.25 -5.48 2.58
CA ARG A 105 3.47 -4.26 2.82
C ARG A 105 2.31 -4.52 3.79
N VAL A 106 1.57 -5.60 3.59
CA VAL A 106 0.49 -5.99 4.51
C VAL A 106 1.04 -6.27 5.90
N VAL A 107 2.10 -7.07 6.04
CA VAL A 107 2.71 -7.37 7.34
C VAL A 107 3.19 -6.10 8.05
N ILE A 108 3.92 -5.23 7.36
CA ILE A 108 4.40 -3.96 7.93
C ILE A 108 3.21 -3.09 8.34
N PHE A 109 2.16 -3.03 7.51
CA PHE A 109 0.95 -2.27 7.81
C PHE A 109 0.26 -2.75 9.10
N VAL A 110 0.13 -4.07 9.26
CA VAL A 110 -0.42 -4.71 10.47
C VAL A 110 0.43 -4.40 11.69
N LEU A 111 1.76 -4.55 11.60
CA LEU A 111 2.68 -4.28 12.69
C LEU A 111 2.64 -2.81 13.11
N LEU A 112 2.64 -1.88 12.15
CA LEU A 112 2.53 -0.45 12.44
C LEU A 112 1.21 -0.12 13.15
N HIS A 113 0.09 -0.69 12.72
CA HIS A 113 -1.19 -0.49 13.42
C HIS A 113 -1.16 -1.03 14.85
N GLY A 114 -0.60 -2.22 15.05
CA GLY A 114 -0.41 -2.79 16.39
C GLY A 114 0.44 -1.90 17.30
N ILE A 115 1.58 -1.42 16.81
CA ILE A 115 2.48 -0.52 17.55
C ILE A 115 1.77 0.81 17.86
N ILE A 116 1.09 1.41 16.88
CA ILE A 116 0.37 2.67 17.08
C ILE A 116 -0.72 2.50 18.14
N TYR A 117 -1.49 1.41 18.11
CA TYR A 117 -2.57 1.17 19.06
C TYR A 117 -2.02 0.92 20.46
N PHE A 118 -0.95 0.12 20.55
CA PHE A 118 -0.24 -0.14 21.80
C PHE A 118 0.29 1.15 22.44
N ILE A 119 1.02 1.97 21.69
CA ILE A 119 1.54 3.27 22.19
C ILE A 119 0.39 4.24 22.52
N SER A 120 -0.70 4.21 21.74
CA SER A 120 -1.86 5.08 21.97
C SER A 120 -2.58 4.76 23.28
N ALA A 121 -2.51 3.51 23.75
CA ALA A 121 -3.04 3.14 25.06
C ALA A 121 -2.29 3.88 26.18
N ASP A 122 -0.96 3.95 26.12
CA ASP A 122 -0.14 4.67 27.11
C ASP A 122 -0.29 6.19 27.00
N TRP A 123 -0.14 6.73 25.80
CA TRP A 123 0.02 8.19 25.62
C TRP A 123 -1.31 8.95 25.62
N PHE A 124 -2.38 8.31 25.17
CA PHE A 124 -3.70 8.94 25.02
C PHE A 124 -4.77 8.31 25.90
N GLY A 125 -4.43 7.30 26.72
CA GLY A 125 -5.43 6.53 27.47
C GLY A 125 -6.42 5.79 26.56
N SER A 126 -6.04 5.53 25.30
CA SER A 126 -6.90 4.81 24.36
C SER A 126 -7.18 3.40 24.88
N PHE A 127 -8.35 2.84 24.58
CA PHE A 127 -8.74 1.51 25.06
C PHE A 127 -8.66 1.37 26.59
N GLY A 128 -8.94 2.46 27.32
CA GLY A 128 -8.85 2.48 28.79
C GLY A 128 -7.42 2.35 29.33
N GLY A 129 -6.39 2.49 28.48
CA GLY A 129 -4.99 2.25 28.84
C GLY A 129 -4.58 0.77 28.77
N ASP A 130 -5.46 -0.15 28.38
CA ASP A 130 -5.16 -1.57 28.29
C ASP A 130 -4.54 -1.93 26.93
N HIS A 131 -3.27 -2.33 26.97
CA HIS A 131 -2.50 -2.78 25.81
C HIS A 131 -3.09 -4.02 25.14
N TRP A 132 -3.63 -4.94 25.94
CA TRP A 132 -4.19 -6.18 25.43
C TRP A 132 -5.48 -5.90 24.66
N GLN A 133 -6.35 -5.06 25.23
CA GLN A 133 -7.54 -4.57 24.53
C GLN A 133 -7.17 -3.82 23.24
N ALA A 134 -6.12 -2.99 23.28
CA ALA A 134 -5.60 -2.28 22.12
C ALA A 134 -5.17 -3.25 20.99
N LEU A 135 -4.48 -4.35 21.32
CA LEU A 135 -4.08 -5.36 20.32
C LEU A 135 -5.24 -6.21 19.83
N GLN A 136 -6.22 -6.52 20.68
CA GLN A 136 -7.40 -7.32 20.31
C GLN A 136 -8.24 -6.66 19.21
N VAL A 137 -8.32 -5.32 19.19
CA VAL A 137 -9.09 -4.61 18.17
C VAL A 137 -8.37 -4.47 16.82
N VAL A 138 -7.07 -4.75 16.75
CA VAL A 138 -6.27 -4.63 15.52
C VAL A 138 -6.77 -5.60 14.46
N GLY A 139 -6.96 -6.87 14.84
CA GLY A 139 -7.47 -7.90 13.93
C GLY A 139 -8.81 -7.53 13.27
N PRO A 140 -9.88 -7.27 14.05
CA PRO A 140 -11.17 -6.81 13.51
C PRO A 140 -11.07 -5.53 12.67
N THR A 141 -10.23 -4.58 13.07
CA THR A 141 -10.01 -3.33 12.30
C THR A 141 -9.42 -3.64 10.92
N LEU A 142 -8.42 -4.51 10.87
CA LEU A 142 -7.72 -4.88 9.63
C LEU A 142 -8.59 -5.73 8.70
N VAL A 143 -9.42 -6.60 9.26
CA VAL A 143 -10.41 -7.37 8.50
C VAL A 143 -11.38 -6.43 7.79
N ARG A 144 -11.96 -5.45 8.51
CA ARG A 144 -12.80 -4.41 7.91
C ARG A 144 -12.03 -3.50 6.94
N SER A 145 -10.73 -3.28 7.20
CA SER A 145 -9.85 -2.52 6.30
C SER A 145 -9.72 -3.19 4.93
N ALA A 146 -9.67 -4.53 4.90
CA ALA A 146 -9.64 -5.29 3.64
C ALA A 146 -10.92 -5.07 2.82
N PHE A 147 -12.07 -4.83 3.44
CA PHE A 147 -13.32 -4.52 2.72
C PHE A 147 -13.52 -3.03 2.43
N PHE A 148 -12.52 -2.18 2.71
CA PHE A 148 -12.62 -0.72 2.56
C PHE A 148 -13.71 -0.07 3.43
N GLU A 149 -14.09 -0.71 4.54
CA GLU A 149 -15.19 -0.26 5.41
C GLU A 149 -14.77 0.80 6.45
N ASN A 150 -13.47 1.03 6.61
CA ASN A 150 -12.95 2.00 7.57
C ASN A 150 -11.76 2.78 7.00
N ILE A 151 -11.36 3.83 7.72
CA ILE A 151 -10.28 4.72 7.29
C ILE A 151 -8.92 4.00 7.20
N SER A 152 -8.69 2.97 8.02
CA SER A 152 -7.49 2.11 7.91
C SER A 152 -7.47 1.33 6.59
N GLY A 153 -8.64 0.95 6.04
CA GLY A 153 -8.77 0.44 4.67
C GLY A 153 -8.22 1.42 3.64
N VAL A 154 -8.56 2.70 3.75
CA VAL A 154 -8.01 3.75 2.87
C VAL A 154 -6.48 3.75 2.90
N TYR A 155 -5.89 3.64 4.10
CA TYR A 155 -4.44 3.62 4.27
C TYR A 155 -3.83 2.35 3.67
N LEU A 156 -4.44 1.19 3.93
CA LEU A 156 -4.00 -0.09 3.39
C LEU A 156 -3.94 -0.03 1.86
N TYR A 157 -5.04 0.34 1.21
CA TYR A 157 -5.11 0.42 -0.24
C TYR A 157 -4.21 1.52 -0.81
N ALA A 158 -3.99 2.63 -0.09
CA ALA A 158 -3.03 3.65 -0.50
C ALA A 158 -1.61 3.07 -0.59
N THR A 159 -1.21 2.20 0.35
CA THR A 159 0.09 1.51 0.26
C THR A 159 0.16 0.55 -0.93
N LEU A 160 -0.93 -0.14 -1.26
CA LEU A 160 -0.93 -1.13 -2.34
C LEU A 160 -0.92 -0.44 -3.72
N VAL A 161 -1.74 0.60 -3.92
CA VAL A 161 -1.81 1.37 -5.18
C VAL A 161 -0.51 2.12 -5.44
N SER A 162 0.15 2.63 -4.40
CA SER A 162 1.46 3.29 -4.49
C SER A 162 2.55 2.39 -5.08
N ALA A 163 2.35 1.07 -5.07
CA ALA A 163 3.30 0.09 -5.61
C ALA A 163 3.16 -0.14 -7.13
N LEU A 164 2.06 0.30 -7.76
CA LEU A 164 1.81 0.07 -9.19
C LEU A 164 2.94 0.56 -10.12
N PRO A 165 3.53 1.76 -9.93
CA PRO A 165 4.66 2.21 -10.76
C PRO A 165 5.89 1.30 -10.62
N LEU A 166 6.10 0.72 -9.43
CA LEU A 166 7.16 -0.25 -9.17
C LEU A 166 6.92 -1.54 -9.90
N TYR A 167 5.70 -2.07 -9.83
CA TYR A 167 5.38 -3.33 -10.52
C TYR A 167 5.43 -3.20 -12.02
N ALA A 168 4.88 -2.12 -12.58
CA ALA A 168 4.97 -1.84 -14.00
C ALA A 168 6.44 -1.79 -14.45
N THR A 169 7.32 -1.17 -13.66
CA THR A 169 8.75 -1.10 -13.94
C THR A 169 9.44 -2.47 -13.91
N VAL A 170 9.19 -3.27 -12.87
CA VAL A 170 9.82 -4.61 -12.74
C VAL A 170 9.32 -5.54 -13.84
N ILE A 171 8.03 -5.49 -14.16
CA ILE A 171 7.42 -6.26 -15.25
C ILE A 171 8.04 -5.86 -16.60
N ASP A 172 8.13 -4.57 -16.90
CA ASP A 172 8.75 -4.02 -18.12
C ASP A 172 10.18 -4.58 -18.29
N SER A 173 11.01 -4.47 -17.25
CA SER A 173 12.38 -4.98 -17.27
C SER A 173 12.48 -6.51 -17.39
N SER A 174 11.47 -7.25 -16.93
CA SER A 174 11.43 -8.72 -17.00
C SER A 174 11.00 -9.21 -18.38
N LEU A 175 10.06 -8.51 -19.02
CA LEU A 175 9.55 -8.84 -20.35
C LEU A 175 10.58 -8.59 -21.46
N GLU A 176 11.42 -7.56 -21.32
CA GLU A 176 12.54 -7.32 -22.25
C GLU A 176 13.55 -8.48 -22.26
N ARG A 177 13.65 -9.25 -21.18
CA ARG A 177 14.76 -10.19 -20.94
C ARG A 177 14.38 -11.67 -21.04
N CYS A 178 13.12 -12.05 -20.86
CA CYS A 178 12.68 -13.45 -21.01
C CYS A 178 12.38 -13.83 -22.47
N SER A 179 13.37 -14.41 -23.16
CA SER A 179 13.16 -15.29 -24.33
C SER A 179 12.75 -16.69 -23.83
N GLY A 180 11.61 -17.23 -24.26
CA GLY A 180 11.20 -18.62 -23.99
C GLY A 180 10.01 -18.80 -23.04
N ARG A 181 10.12 -18.50 -21.73
CA ARG A 181 9.07 -18.92 -20.76
C ARG A 181 7.79 -18.08 -20.75
N TRP A 182 7.85 -16.87 -21.30
CA TRP A 182 6.77 -15.86 -21.25
C TRP A 182 6.34 -15.40 -22.65
N GLU A 183 6.61 -16.19 -23.70
CA GLU A 183 6.34 -15.79 -25.08
C GLU A 183 4.86 -15.49 -25.35
N TRP A 184 3.94 -16.26 -24.76
CA TRP A 184 2.50 -16.02 -24.90
C TRP A 184 2.07 -14.69 -24.25
N LEU A 185 2.55 -14.39 -23.04
CA LEU A 185 2.32 -13.12 -22.35
C LEU A 185 2.98 -11.97 -23.12
N ARG A 186 4.20 -12.16 -23.62
CA ARG A 186 4.91 -11.18 -24.43
C ARG A 186 4.13 -10.87 -25.72
N GLY A 187 3.55 -11.87 -26.38
CA GLY A 187 2.70 -11.67 -27.56
C GLY A 187 1.43 -10.85 -27.28
N LEU A 188 0.81 -11.01 -26.10
CA LEU A 188 -0.34 -10.21 -25.69
C LEU A 188 0.05 -8.79 -25.28
N VAL A 189 1.17 -8.66 -24.57
CA VAL A 189 1.65 -7.40 -23.99
C VAL A 189 2.32 -6.50 -25.04
N CYS A 190 3.06 -7.07 -26.00
CA CYS A 190 3.70 -6.34 -27.11
C CYS A 190 2.71 -5.84 -28.18
N LYS A 191 1.48 -6.37 -28.21
CA LYS A 191 0.40 -5.84 -29.07
C LYS A 191 -0.13 -4.49 -28.59
N LEU A 192 0.15 -4.14 -27.34
CA LEU A 192 -0.28 -2.88 -26.75
C LEU A 192 0.80 -1.80 -26.96
N PRO A 193 0.42 -0.58 -27.36
CA PRO A 193 1.39 0.47 -27.64
C PRO A 193 2.10 0.94 -26.36
N GLY A 194 3.43 1.08 -26.44
CA GLY A 194 4.26 1.68 -25.41
C GLY A 194 4.27 0.90 -24.09
N LYS A 195 4.08 1.61 -22.96
CA LYS A 195 4.16 1.05 -21.61
C LYS A 195 2.84 0.50 -21.05
N LEU A 196 1.78 0.49 -21.87
CA LEU A 196 0.45 0.06 -21.41
C LEU A 196 0.42 -1.40 -20.96
N GLY A 197 1.18 -2.25 -21.64
CA GLY A 197 1.27 -3.67 -21.35
C GLY A 197 1.74 -3.98 -19.91
N PRO A 198 2.94 -3.53 -19.49
CA PRO A 198 3.41 -3.69 -18.12
C PRO A 198 2.49 -3.08 -17.06
N ILE A 199 1.86 -1.93 -17.37
CA ILE A 199 0.89 -1.27 -16.47
C ILE A 199 -0.34 -2.14 -16.26
N LEU A 200 -0.92 -2.69 -17.34
CA LEU A 200 -2.08 -3.59 -17.24
C LEU A 200 -1.75 -4.86 -16.45
N LEU A 201 -0.57 -5.43 -16.65
CA LEU A 201 -0.16 -6.61 -15.87
C LEU A 201 0.04 -6.26 -14.39
N ALA A 202 0.58 -5.08 -14.08
CA ALA A 202 0.67 -4.60 -12.70
C ALA A 202 -0.72 -4.42 -12.06
N LEU A 203 -1.70 -3.90 -12.81
CA LEU A 203 -3.09 -3.78 -12.36
C LEU A 203 -3.75 -5.14 -12.14
N VAL A 204 -3.53 -6.11 -13.03
CA VAL A 204 -4.04 -7.48 -12.87
C VAL A 204 -3.42 -8.13 -11.63
N PHE A 205 -2.11 -7.99 -11.43
CA PHE A 205 -1.43 -8.49 -10.24
C PHE A 205 -1.98 -7.87 -8.95
N PHE A 206 -2.18 -6.54 -8.96
CA PHE A 206 -2.82 -5.82 -7.87
C PHE A 206 -4.26 -6.30 -7.60
N ALA A 207 -5.05 -6.53 -8.65
CA ALA A 207 -6.42 -7.01 -8.52
C ALA A 207 -6.47 -8.43 -7.93
N ILE A 208 -5.63 -9.34 -8.42
CA ILE A 208 -5.52 -10.71 -7.89
C ILE A 208 -5.12 -10.68 -6.42
N PHE A 209 -4.12 -9.87 -6.05
CA PHE A 209 -3.70 -9.76 -4.65
C PHE A 209 -4.80 -9.17 -3.77
N THR A 210 -5.51 -8.15 -4.25
CA THR A 210 -6.65 -7.56 -3.55
C THR A 210 -7.75 -8.60 -3.31
N LEU A 211 -8.09 -9.40 -4.32
CA LEU A 211 -9.07 -10.49 -4.18
C LEU A 211 -8.60 -11.56 -3.19
N ALA A 212 -7.31 -11.90 -3.19
CA ALA A 212 -6.76 -12.84 -2.22
C ALA A 212 -6.80 -12.27 -0.79
N LEU A 213 -6.49 -10.98 -0.63
CA LEU A 213 -6.54 -10.28 0.65
C LEU A 213 -7.97 -10.20 1.20
N THR A 214 -8.94 -9.82 0.37
CA THR A 214 -10.36 -9.78 0.77
C THR A 214 -10.92 -11.17 1.01
N GLY A 215 -10.54 -12.16 0.20
CA GLY A 215 -10.90 -13.56 0.42
C GLY A 215 -10.36 -14.10 1.76
N ALA A 216 -9.10 -13.80 2.09
CA ALA A 216 -8.52 -14.15 3.37
C ALA A 216 -9.25 -13.47 4.53
N ALA A 217 -9.58 -12.18 4.40
CA ALA A 217 -10.37 -11.46 5.39
C ALA A 217 -11.77 -12.06 5.57
N ALA A 218 -12.44 -12.47 4.48
CA ALA A 218 -13.73 -13.15 4.52
C ALA A 218 -13.67 -14.49 5.27
N VAL A 219 -12.61 -15.28 5.02
CA VAL A 219 -12.38 -16.54 5.75
C VAL A 219 -12.15 -16.27 7.24
N ILE A 220 -11.35 -15.26 7.59
CA ILE A 220 -11.12 -14.88 8.99
C ILE A 220 -12.43 -14.46 9.67
N MET A 221 -13.26 -13.63 9.02
CA MET A 221 -14.58 -13.25 9.53
C MET A 221 -15.46 -14.46 9.78
N LYS A 222 -15.54 -15.37 8.81
CA LYS A 222 -16.37 -16.57 8.92
C LYS A 222 -15.89 -17.48 10.05
N LEU A 223 -14.58 -17.62 10.23
CA LEU A 223 -14.04 -18.38 11.35
C LEU A 223 -14.41 -17.68 12.67
N GLN A 224 -14.21 -16.37 12.79
CA GLN A 224 -14.56 -15.61 14.00
C GLN A 224 -16.05 -15.71 14.34
N SER A 225 -16.95 -15.73 13.36
CA SER A 225 -18.40 -15.87 13.60
C SER A 225 -18.84 -17.28 14.01
N VAL A 226 -17.99 -18.30 13.85
CA VAL A 226 -18.29 -19.68 14.27
C VAL A 226 -17.88 -19.92 15.73
N TRP A 227 -16.99 -19.10 16.28
CA TRP A 227 -16.46 -19.21 17.64
C TRP A 227 -17.10 -18.23 18.64
N ILE A 228 -18.12 -17.46 18.21
CA ILE A 228 -18.96 -16.58 19.02
C ILE A 228 -20.38 -17.17 19.03
#